data_AF-A0A7S4FKY7-F1
#
_entry.id   AF-A0A7S4FKY7-F1
#
_cell.length_a   1.000
_cell.length_b   1.000
_cell.length_c   1.000
_cell.angle_alpha   90.00
_cell.angle_beta   90.00
_cell.angle_gamma   90.00
#
_symmetry.space_group_name_H-M   'P 1'
#
loop_
_entity.id
_entity.type
_entity.pdbx_description
1 polymer ?
#
loop_
_entity_poly.entity_id
_entity_poly.type
_entity_poly.pdbx_seq_one_letter_code
_entity_poly.pdbx_strand_id
1 'polypeptide(L)'
;DDDDDDDDDDKDVSRMTSFRKRYHPAVNAFNSSFRTLARRPTSVNKQAVNRSLKVYVVTTDAGYSGEALASVLAAQWPDNRIAIEVMSHVREGDLAAATANVKKHGGLMVHTLIPEAYRREAAALAAQSHVPCVDLFGDMMDCFSKALGTRPSQEILPLSPQESSDTYFKYCNAVEYAVKHDDGACPEGWPDADCLL
;
A
#
# COMPACT_ATOMS: atom_id res chain seq x y z
N ASP A 1 -50.75 17.07 -31.77
CA ASP A 1 -50.12 16.43 -32.93
C ASP A 1 -48.64 16.76 -32.88
N ASP A 2 -47.73 16.07 -32.19
CA ASP A 2 -47.63 14.91 -31.30
C ASP A 2 -46.26 15.14 -30.61
N ASP A 3 -46.13 15.14 -29.29
CA ASP A 3 -45.81 13.98 -28.44
C ASP A 3 -44.69 13.05 -28.95
N ASP A 4 -43.80 12.74 -28.00
CA ASP A 4 -42.80 11.66 -27.95
C ASP A 4 -41.38 11.94 -28.46
N ASP A 5 -40.45 12.19 -27.52
CA ASP A 5 -39.12 11.56 -27.44
C ASP A 5 -38.38 11.98 -26.15
N ASP A 6 -38.90 11.56 -24.99
CA ASP A 6 -38.21 11.58 -23.68
C ASP A 6 -38.25 10.16 -23.10
N ASP A 7 -37.38 9.24 -23.56
CA ASP A 7 -37.40 7.85 -23.03
C ASP A 7 -36.10 7.03 -23.20
N ASP A 8 -34.92 7.66 -23.10
CA ASP A 8 -33.62 6.93 -23.18
C ASP A 8 -32.73 6.97 -21.93
N ASP A 9 -33.08 7.69 -20.86
CA ASP A 9 -32.24 7.77 -19.65
C ASP A 9 -32.51 6.67 -18.59
N ASP A 10 -33.64 5.94 -18.68
CA ASP A 10 -34.01 4.95 -17.64
C ASP A 10 -33.39 3.55 -17.83
N LYS A 11 -32.84 3.25 -19.02
CA LYS A 11 -32.21 1.93 -19.27
C LYS A 11 -30.81 1.80 -18.70
N ASP A 12 -30.12 2.91 -18.44
CA ASP A 12 -28.75 2.86 -17.89
C ASP A 12 -28.74 2.74 -16.36
N VAL A 13 -29.74 3.32 -15.69
CA VAL A 13 -29.93 3.17 -14.24
C VAL A 13 -30.27 1.72 -13.85
N SER A 14 -31.02 1.00 -14.70
CA SER A 14 -31.31 -0.42 -14.48
C SER A 14 -30.08 -1.33 -14.66
N ARG A 15 -29.12 -0.94 -15.52
CA ARG A 15 -27.83 -1.64 -15.68
C ARG A 15 -26.89 -1.37 -14.51
N MET A 16 -26.87 -0.13 -14.01
CA MET A 16 -26.05 0.28 -12.87
C MET A 16 -26.56 -0.27 -11.52
N THR A 17 -27.88 -0.43 -11.36
CA THR A 17 -28.48 -1.09 -10.19
C THR A 17 -28.31 -2.62 -10.21
N SER A 18 -28.21 -3.24 -11.38
CA SER A 18 -27.87 -4.67 -11.54
C SER A 18 -26.41 -4.98 -11.18
N PHE A 19 -25.51 -4.01 -11.34
CA PHE A 19 -24.10 -4.14 -10.93
C PHE A 19 -23.93 -4.06 -9.41
N ARG A 20 -24.71 -3.19 -8.75
CA ARG A 20 -24.74 -3.05 -7.28
C ARG A 20 -25.31 -4.27 -6.55
N LYS A 21 -26.24 -5.03 -7.15
CA LYS A 21 -26.86 -6.21 -6.50
C LYS A 21 -26.01 -7.48 -6.59
N ARG A 22 -25.10 -7.61 -7.55
CA ARG A 22 -24.28 -8.83 -7.74
C ARG A 22 -23.03 -8.90 -6.85
N TYR A 23 -22.53 -7.77 -6.36
CA TYR A 23 -21.34 -7.72 -5.49
C TYR A 23 -21.65 -7.70 -3.97
N HIS A 24 -22.91 -7.70 -3.58
CA HIS A 24 -23.30 -7.55 -2.17
C HIS A 24 -23.00 -8.76 -1.24
N PRO A 25 -22.90 -10.02 -1.71
CA PRO A 25 -22.51 -11.14 -0.82
C PRO A 25 -21.02 -11.13 -0.46
N ALA A 26 -20.14 -10.77 -1.41
CA ALA A 26 -18.69 -10.79 -1.21
C ALA A 26 -18.22 -9.65 -0.28
N VAL A 27 -18.86 -8.48 -0.36
CA VAL A 27 -18.57 -7.35 0.54
C VAL A 27 -19.07 -7.60 1.97
N ASN A 28 -20.16 -8.36 2.14
CA ASN A 28 -20.64 -8.77 3.46
C ASN A 28 -19.76 -9.89 4.09
N ALA A 29 -19.24 -10.83 3.28
CA ALA A 29 -18.26 -11.81 3.73
C ALA A 29 -16.90 -11.15 4.07
N PHE A 30 -16.51 -10.12 3.32
CA PHE A 30 -15.34 -9.28 3.60
C PHE A 30 -15.45 -8.57 4.95
N ASN A 31 -16.61 -7.95 5.26
CA ASN A 31 -16.85 -7.31 6.56
C ASN A 31 -16.98 -8.28 7.74
N SER A 32 -17.33 -9.54 7.50
CA SER A 32 -17.44 -10.56 8.55
C SER A 32 -16.08 -10.94 9.12
N SER A 33 -15.04 -11.00 8.29
CA SER A 33 -13.68 -11.36 8.73
C SER A 33 -12.97 -10.23 9.48
N PHE A 34 -13.27 -8.96 9.15
CA PHE A 34 -12.74 -7.79 9.87
C PHE A 34 -13.40 -7.57 11.25
N ARG A 35 -14.62 -8.08 11.46
CA ARG A 35 -15.29 -7.99 12.78
C ARG A 35 -14.57 -8.77 13.88
N THR A 36 -13.82 -9.79 13.53
CA THR A 36 -13.16 -10.67 14.51
C THR A 36 -11.81 -10.09 15.00
N LEU A 37 -11.22 -9.12 14.29
CA LEU A 37 -9.91 -8.54 14.65
C LEU A 37 -9.94 -7.06 15.04
N ALA A 38 -11.03 -6.33 14.76
CA ALA A 38 -11.16 -4.96 15.24
C ALA A 38 -11.80 -4.90 16.64
N ARG A 39 -11.08 -5.31 17.69
CA ARG A 39 -11.35 -4.73 19.02
C ARG A 39 -11.11 -3.23 18.86
N ARG A 40 -12.18 -2.43 18.83
CA ARG A 40 -12.04 -0.97 18.97
C ARG A 40 -11.14 -0.73 20.18
N PRO A 41 -10.05 0.04 20.04
CA PRO A 41 -9.20 0.37 21.19
C PRO A 41 -10.11 0.88 22.32
N THR A 42 -10.12 0.15 23.43
CA THR A 42 -11.10 0.30 24.53
C THR A 42 -10.97 1.64 25.26
N SER A 43 -9.93 2.41 24.97
CA SER A 43 -9.85 3.84 25.28
C SER A 43 -8.83 4.52 24.36
N VAL A 44 -9.28 5.13 23.27
CA VAL A 44 -8.46 6.15 22.59
C VAL A 44 -8.70 7.44 23.33
N ASN A 45 -7.70 7.92 24.08
CA ASN A 45 -7.77 9.26 24.63
C ASN A 45 -7.65 10.25 23.44
N LYS A 46 -8.78 10.84 23.04
CA LYS A 46 -8.85 11.86 21.99
C LYS A 46 -8.01 13.12 22.27
N GLN A 47 -7.47 13.27 23.48
CA GLN A 47 -6.64 14.41 23.91
C GLN A 47 -5.14 14.08 24.03
N ALA A 48 -4.68 12.91 23.60
CA ALA A 48 -3.25 12.53 23.70
C ALA A 48 -2.40 13.16 22.57
N VAL A 49 -2.19 14.47 22.66
CA VAL A 49 -1.34 15.28 21.77
C VAL A 49 0.15 15.04 22.14
N ASN A 50 1.08 15.11 21.18
CA ASN A 50 2.54 15.02 21.36
C ASN A 50 3.14 13.66 21.77
N ARG A 51 2.46 12.54 21.50
CA ARG A 51 3.07 11.20 21.67
C ARG A 51 4.06 10.88 20.55
N SER A 52 5.13 10.14 20.87
CA SER A 52 6.03 9.55 19.89
C SER A 52 5.71 8.08 19.63
N LEU A 53 5.79 7.67 18.37
CA LEU A 53 5.66 6.29 17.91
C LEU A 53 6.80 5.99 16.94
N LYS A 54 7.44 4.84 17.11
CA LYS A 54 8.37 4.30 16.11
C LYS A 54 7.69 3.17 15.36
N VAL A 55 7.76 3.21 14.04
CA VAL A 55 7.25 2.19 13.12
C VAL A 55 8.43 1.59 12.38
N TYR A 56 8.60 0.28 12.48
CA TYR A 56 9.65 -0.47 11.82
C TYR A 56 9.04 -1.23 10.64
N VAL A 57 9.39 -0.83 9.42
CA VAL A 57 8.97 -1.50 8.19
C VAL A 57 9.96 -2.62 7.88
N VAL A 58 9.53 -3.86 8.00
CA VAL A 58 10.33 -5.05 7.74
C VAL A 58 9.97 -5.62 6.37
N THR A 59 10.95 -5.70 5.48
CA THR A 59 10.70 -6.05 4.08
C THR A 59 11.89 -6.77 3.44
N THR A 60 11.58 -7.60 2.44
CA THR A 60 12.58 -8.34 1.65
C THR A 60 13.18 -7.50 0.51
N ASP A 61 12.57 -6.35 0.20
CA ASP A 61 12.98 -5.42 -0.85
C ASP A 61 13.58 -4.12 -0.26
N ALA A 62 13.64 -3.04 -1.06
CA ALA A 62 14.09 -1.72 -0.61
C ALA A 62 13.15 -1.03 0.41
N GLY A 63 11.87 -1.39 0.45
CA GLY A 63 10.90 -0.96 1.45
C GLY A 63 9.97 0.18 1.08
N TYR A 64 10.03 0.68 -0.16
CA TYR A 64 9.21 1.80 -0.63
C TYR A 64 7.72 1.62 -0.38
N SER A 65 7.17 0.43 -0.66
CA SER A 65 5.75 0.15 -0.50
C SER A 65 5.30 0.26 0.97
N GLY A 66 6.08 -0.35 1.87
CA GLY A 66 5.77 -0.32 3.31
C GLY A 66 5.97 1.07 3.91
N GLU A 67 7.03 1.78 3.51
CA GLU A 67 7.28 3.16 3.93
C GLU A 67 6.19 4.11 3.45
N ALA A 68 5.79 4.02 2.18
CA ALA A 68 4.73 4.86 1.61
C ALA A 68 3.40 4.68 2.37
N LEU A 69 2.99 3.43 2.61
CA LEU A 69 1.75 3.15 3.33
C LEU A 69 1.82 3.63 4.78
N ALA A 70 2.93 3.37 5.48
CA ALA A 70 3.15 3.84 6.84
C ALA A 70 3.14 5.38 6.92
N SER A 71 3.70 6.07 5.92
CA SER A 71 3.74 7.53 5.84
C SER A 71 2.36 8.14 5.63
N VAL A 72 1.55 7.58 4.73
CA VAL A 72 0.16 8.00 4.51
C VAL A 72 -0.67 7.85 5.78
N LEU A 73 -0.47 6.74 6.52
CA LEU A 73 -1.14 6.54 7.80
C LEU A 73 -0.64 7.52 8.87
N ALA A 74 0.68 7.74 8.96
CA ALA A 74 1.25 8.67 9.93
C ALA A 74 0.70 10.10 9.79
N ALA A 75 0.44 10.55 8.55
CA ALA A 75 -0.14 11.86 8.27
C ALA A 75 -1.55 12.06 8.89
N GLN A 76 -2.25 10.99 9.28
CA GLN A 76 -3.54 11.08 9.96
C GLN A 76 -3.42 11.48 11.45
N TRP A 77 -2.19 11.52 11.99
CA TRP A 77 -1.88 11.95 13.36
C TRP A 77 -0.89 13.13 13.35
N PRO A 78 -1.28 14.32 12.85
CA PRO A 78 -0.37 15.45 12.69
C PRO A 78 0.20 15.98 14.01
N ASP A 79 -0.50 15.75 15.12
CA ASP A 79 -0.10 16.16 16.46
C ASP A 79 0.86 15.18 17.16
N ASN A 80 1.25 14.09 16.47
CA ASN A 80 2.10 13.04 17.02
C ASN A 80 3.42 12.93 16.24
N ARG A 81 4.48 12.49 16.92
CA ARG A 81 5.79 12.27 16.32
C ARG A 81 5.92 10.81 15.91
N ILE A 82 5.58 10.51 14.68
CA ILE A 82 5.69 9.16 14.12
C ILE A 82 6.98 9.08 13.30
N ALA A 83 7.93 8.25 13.73
CA ALA A 83 9.17 7.97 13.03
C ALA A 83 9.07 6.62 12.35
N ILE A 84 9.38 6.56 11.05
CA ILE A 84 9.36 5.35 10.25
C ILE A 84 10.81 4.95 9.98
N GLU A 85 11.15 3.69 10.25
CA GLU A 85 12.47 3.11 10.02
C GLU A 85 12.32 1.86 9.15
N VAL A 86 13.02 1.83 8.01
CA VAL A 86 12.95 0.72 7.07
C VAL A 86 14.08 -0.27 7.33
N MET A 87 13.69 -1.50 7.68
CA MET A 87 14.56 -2.67 7.77
C MET A 87 14.44 -3.46 6.46
N SER A 88 15.20 -3.00 5.46
CA SER A 88 15.21 -3.54 4.09
C SER A 88 15.99 -4.86 3.96
N HIS A 89 15.76 -5.58 2.85
CA HIS A 89 16.51 -6.78 2.46
C HIS A 89 16.55 -7.91 3.50
N VAL A 90 15.51 -8.04 4.32
CA VAL A 90 15.40 -9.02 5.39
C VAL A 90 15.22 -10.42 4.81
N ARG A 91 16.05 -11.37 5.27
CA ARG A 91 15.98 -12.80 4.92
C ARG A 91 15.48 -13.61 6.11
N GLU A 92 15.24 -14.90 5.91
CA GLU A 92 14.76 -15.85 6.94
C GLU A 92 15.52 -15.71 8.27
N GLY A 93 16.86 -15.73 8.23
CA GLY A 93 17.70 -15.62 9.43
C GLY A 93 17.71 -14.24 10.10
N ASP A 94 17.21 -13.19 9.44
CA ASP A 94 17.28 -11.81 9.93
C ASP A 94 16.04 -11.41 10.75
N LEU A 95 14.93 -12.15 10.63
CA LEU A 95 13.66 -11.81 11.27
C LEU A 95 13.74 -11.78 12.80
N ALA A 96 14.51 -12.70 13.40
CA ALA A 96 14.77 -12.72 14.84
C ALA A 96 15.53 -11.46 15.30
N ALA A 97 16.56 -11.06 14.55
CA ALA A 97 17.35 -9.87 14.84
C ALA A 97 16.51 -8.60 14.66
N ALA A 98 15.71 -8.53 13.58
CA ALA A 98 14.79 -7.43 13.34
C ALA A 98 13.78 -7.29 14.48
N THR A 99 13.11 -8.38 14.86
CA THR A 99 12.14 -8.39 15.96
C THR A 99 12.78 -7.99 17.29
N ALA A 100 14.00 -8.47 17.57
CA ALA A 100 14.75 -8.11 18.76
C ALA A 100 15.10 -6.61 18.78
N ASN A 101 15.44 -6.01 17.62
CA ASN A 101 15.68 -4.58 17.49
C ASN A 101 14.43 -3.77 17.83
N VAL A 102 13.27 -4.13 17.27
CA VAL A 102 11.99 -3.49 17.58
C VAL A 102 11.66 -3.60 19.07
N LYS A 103 11.83 -4.79 19.67
CA LYS A 103 11.59 -5.00 21.11
C LYS A 103 12.49 -4.12 21.96
N LYS A 104 13.78 -4.07 21.65
CA LYS A 104 14.79 -3.31 22.40
C LYS A 104 14.50 -1.82 22.40
N HIS A 105 14.10 -1.28 21.26
CA HIS A 105 13.89 0.16 21.09
C HIS A 105 12.43 0.60 21.28
N GLY A 106 11.51 -0.35 21.36
CA GLY A 106 10.07 -0.11 21.44
C GLY A 106 9.50 0.40 20.12
N GLY A 107 8.30 -0.06 19.77
CA GLY A 107 7.63 0.40 18.56
C GLY A 107 6.62 -0.60 18.03
N LEU A 108 6.13 -0.29 16.84
CA LEU A 108 5.26 -1.13 16.02
C LEU A 108 6.10 -1.71 14.89
N MET A 109 6.07 -3.04 14.73
CA MET A 109 6.57 -3.70 13.53
C MET A 109 5.45 -3.75 12.49
N VAL A 110 5.76 -3.41 11.25
CA VAL A 110 4.89 -3.65 10.09
C VAL A 110 5.70 -4.33 9.00
N HIS A 111 5.08 -5.18 8.19
CA HIS A 111 5.85 -5.92 7.19
C HIS A 111 5.11 -6.16 5.88
N THR A 112 5.88 -6.29 4.80
CA THR A 112 5.44 -6.58 3.43
C THR A 112 5.98 -7.92 2.91
N LEU A 113 6.30 -8.84 3.83
CA LEU A 113 6.86 -10.16 3.52
C LEU A 113 5.89 -11.00 2.66
N ILE A 114 6.38 -11.55 1.55
CA ILE A 114 5.58 -12.36 0.61
C ILE A 114 5.56 -13.84 1.02
N PRO A 115 6.72 -14.52 1.23
CA PRO A 115 6.71 -15.95 1.51
C PRO A 115 5.91 -16.29 2.77
N GLU A 116 5.07 -17.32 2.70
CA GLU A 116 4.25 -17.75 3.84
C GLU A 116 5.12 -18.09 5.06
N ALA A 117 6.28 -18.71 4.85
CA ALA A 117 7.23 -19.02 5.91
C ALA A 117 7.66 -17.76 6.68
N TYR A 118 8.00 -16.68 5.96
CA TYR A 118 8.49 -15.43 6.54
C TYR A 118 7.38 -14.71 7.32
N ARG A 119 6.16 -14.69 6.77
CA ARG A 119 4.99 -14.12 7.46
C ARG A 119 4.67 -14.86 8.76
N ARG A 120 4.70 -16.20 8.73
CA ARG A 120 4.46 -17.03 9.92
C ARG A 120 5.54 -16.87 10.97
N GLU A 121 6.80 -16.81 10.55
CA GLU A 121 7.93 -16.57 11.44
C GLU A 121 7.86 -15.18 12.09
N ALA A 122 7.64 -14.13 11.30
CA ALA A 122 7.49 -12.76 11.80
C ALA A 122 6.35 -12.65 12.84
N ALA A 123 5.19 -13.24 12.54
CA ALA A 123 4.06 -13.27 13.47
C ALA A 123 4.39 -14.04 14.77
N ALA A 124 5.06 -15.18 14.67
CA ALA A 124 5.45 -15.99 15.82
C ALA A 124 6.48 -15.28 16.71
N LEU A 125 7.52 -14.68 16.10
CA LEU A 125 8.56 -13.95 16.82
C LEU A 125 8.00 -12.70 17.50
N ALA A 126 7.14 -11.95 16.80
CA ALA A 126 6.49 -10.77 17.35
C ALA A 126 5.59 -11.13 18.55
N ALA A 127 4.78 -12.19 18.43
CA ALA A 127 3.93 -12.67 19.51
C ALA A 127 4.74 -13.11 20.74
N GLN A 128 5.81 -13.89 20.54
CA GLN A 128 6.72 -14.33 21.62
C GLN A 128 7.45 -13.16 22.27
N SER A 129 7.75 -12.12 21.51
CA SER A 129 8.48 -10.94 21.97
C SER A 129 7.59 -9.85 22.55
N HIS A 130 6.26 -10.03 22.50
CA HIS A 130 5.25 -9.00 22.80
C HIS A 130 5.45 -7.70 21.99
N VAL A 131 5.88 -7.85 20.74
CA VAL A 131 6.02 -6.74 19.78
C VAL A 131 4.71 -6.63 18.99
N PRO A 132 4.05 -5.45 18.97
CA PRO A 132 2.94 -5.20 18.06
C PRO A 132 3.42 -5.40 16.61
N CYS A 133 2.70 -6.20 15.82
CA CYS A 133 3.08 -6.55 14.46
C CYS A 133 1.87 -6.55 13.52
N VAL A 134 2.05 -6.00 12.31
CA VAL A 134 1.01 -5.95 11.26
C VAL A 134 1.57 -6.44 9.93
N ASP A 135 0.86 -7.40 9.32
CA ASP A 135 1.08 -7.79 7.93
C ASP A 135 0.31 -6.84 7.00
N LEU A 136 1.03 -6.06 6.19
CA LEU A 136 0.43 -5.08 5.28
C LEU A 136 -0.13 -5.71 4.01
N PHE A 137 0.31 -6.91 3.63
CA PHE A 137 -0.07 -7.57 2.37
C PHE A 137 -0.95 -8.80 2.56
N GLY A 138 -0.93 -9.45 3.73
CA GLY A 138 -1.60 -10.74 3.98
C GLY A 138 -3.05 -10.78 3.51
N ASP A 139 -3.90 -9.87 4.00
CA ASP A 139 -5.32 -9.84 3.62
C ASP A 139 -5.52 -9.56 2.13
N MET A 140 -4.68 -8.72 1.54
CA MET A 140 -4.75 -8.38 0.12
C MET A 140 -4.35 -9.58 -0.76
N MET A 141 -3.27 -10.29 -0.38
CA MET A 141 -2.83 -11.52 -1.04
C MET A 141 -3.90 -12.60 -0.97
N ASP A 142 -4.58 -12.74 0.17
CA ASP A 142 -5.69 -13.68 0.33
C ASP A 142 -6.87 -13.32 -0.57
N CYS A 143 -7.19 -12.04 -0.71
CA CYS A 143 -8.21 -11.57 -1.64
C CYS A 143 -7.83 -11.87 -3.10
N PHE A 144 -6.58 -11.61 -3.48
CA PHE A 144 -6.08 -11.89 -4.83
C PHE A 144 -6.15 -13.38 -5.14
N SER A 145 -5.73 -14.22 -4.18
CA SER A 145 -5.75 -15.67 -4.34
C SER A 145 -7.17 -16.21 -4.56
N LYS A 146 -8.15 -15.67 -3.82
CA LYS A 146 -9.56 -16.01 -3.97
C LYS A 146 -10.12 -15.54 -5.31
N ALA A 147 -9.78 -14.33 -5.73
CA ALA A 147 -10.29 -13.74 -6.98
C ALA A 147 -9.70 -14.42 -8.23
N LEU A 148 -8.42 -14.79 -8.18
CA LEU A 148 -7.70 -15.40 -9.30
C LEU A 148 -7.80 -16.93 -9.31
N GLY A 149 -8.21 -17.55 -8.21
CA GLY A 149 -8.28 -19.01 -8.07
C GLY A 149 -6.91 -19.69 -8.01
N THR A 150 -5.84 -18.93 -7.76
CA THR A 150 -4.46 -19.40 -7.71
C THR A 150 -3.75 -18.89 -6.46
N ARG A 151 -2.66 -19.55 -6.06
CA ARG A 151 -1.83 -19.09 -4.94
C ARG A 151 -0.79 -18.08 -5.43
N PRO A 152 -0.36 -17.12 -4.59
CA PRO A 152 0.68 -16.18 -4.98
C PRO A 152 2.00 -16.94 -5.15
N SER A 153 2.86 -16.44 -6.05
CA SER A 153 4.24 -16.88 -6.07
C SER A 153 4.85 -16.67 -4.68
N GLN A 154 5.62 -17.65 -4.21
CA GLN A 154 6.38 -17.54 -2.96
C GLN A 154 7.77 -16.92 -3.21
N GLU A 155 7.99 -16.42 -4.43
CA GLU A 155 9.23 -15.80 -4.86
C GLU A 155 9.26 -14.33 -4.41
N ILE A 156 10.41 -13.92 -3.89
CA ILE A 156 10.68 -12.52 -3.58
C ILE A 156 11.10 -11.84 -4.88
N LEU A 157 10.15 -11.15 -5.50
CA LEU A 157 10.43 -10.29 -6.64
C LEU A 157 10.82 -8.89 -6.13
N PRO A 158 11.83 -8.24 -6.73
CA PRO A 158 12.15 -6.86 -6.39
C PRO A 158 10.94 -5.97 -6.72
N LEU A 159 10.32 -5.39 -5.70
CA LEU A 159 9.23 -4.40 -5.83
C LEU A 159 9.78 -3.00 -6.12
N SER A 160 10.95 -2.90 -6.77
CA SER A 160 11.54 -1.61 -7.12
C SER A 160 10.52 -0.79 -7.91
N PRO A 161 10.33 0.51 -7.60
CA PRO A 161 9.86 1.41 -8.62
C PRO A 161 10.87 1.31 -9.75
N GLN A 162 10.44 0.73 -10.87
CA GLN A 162 10.98 1.03 -12.20
C GLN A 162 12.38 0.55 -12.55
N GLU A 163 12.51 -0.74 -12.81
CA GLU A 163 13.22 -1.17 -14.03
C GLU A 163 12.25 -1.63 -15.14
N SER A 164 10.93 -1.61 -14.89
CA SER A 164 9.93 -2.17 -15.83
C SER A 164 8.73 -1.27 -16.12
N SER A 165 8.62 -0.08 -15.53
CA SER A 165 7.52 0.85 -15.88
C SER A 165 8.04 1.95 -16.78
N ASP A 166 7.60 1.88 -18.04
CA ASP A 166 7.73 2.95 -19.05
C ASP A 166 7.47 4.33 -18.48
N THR A 167 6.63 4.45 -17.43
CA THR A 167 6.25 5.72 -16.82
C THR A 167 7.41 6.45 -16.16
N TYR A 168 8.39 5.77 -15.55
CA TYR A 168 9.57 6.46 -14.98
C TYR A 168 10.65 6.72 -16.00
N PHE A 169 10.82 5.82 -16.98
CA PHE A 169 11.68 6.15 -18.11
C PHE A 169 11.14 7.40 -18.82
N LYS A 170 9.82 7.49 -19.02
CA LYS A 170 9.15 8.70 -19.51
C LYS A 170 9.37 9.90 -18.60
N TYR A 171 9.25 9.75 -17.27
CA TYR A 171 9.49 10.85 -16.34
C TYR A 171 10.95 11.35 -16.38
N CYS A 172 11.92 10.44 -16.30
CA CYS A 172 13.35 10.78 -16.40
C CYS A 172 13.67 11.44 -17.74
N ASN A 173 13.15 10.90 -18.84
CA ASN A 173 13.33 11.50 -20.16
C ASN A 173 12.67 12.87 -20.26
N ALA A 174 11.48 13.05 -19.68
CA ALA A 174 10.79 14.34 -19.66
C ALA A 174 11.57 15.38 -18.84
N VAL A 175 12.13 15.00 -17.68
CA VAL A 175 13.00 15.87 -16.88
C VAL A 175 14.28 16.21 -17.64
N GLU A 176 14.95 15.21 -18.23
CA GLU A 176 16.17 15.43 -19.00
C GLU A 176 15.93 16.31 -20.24
N TYR A 177 14.81 16.10 -20.93
CA TYR A 177 14.39 16.92 -22.05
C TYR A 177 14.12 18.36 -21.60
N ALA A 178 13.38 18.57 -20.51
CA ALA A 178 13.12 19.90 -19.97
C ALA A 178 14.43 20.63 -19.60
N VAL A 179 15.35 19.97 -18.89
CA VAL A 179 16.65 20.55 -18.53
C VAL A 179 17.49 20.92 -19.76
N LYS A 180 17.45 20.10 -20.82
CA LYS A 180 18.17 20.38 -22.08
C LYS A 180 17.57 21.53 -22.89
N HIS A 181 16.30 21.86 -22.68
CA HIS A 181 15.55 22.83 -23.49
C HIS A 181 15.12 24.10 -22.71
N ASP A 182 15.43 24.19 -21.41
CA ASP A 182 15.04 25.30 -20.50
C ASP A 182 15.57 26.68 -20.96
N ASP A 183 16.71 26.70 -21.65
CA ASP A 183 17.34 27.95 -22.12
C ASP A 183 16.86 28.42 -23.51
N GLY A 184 15.88 27.75 -24.13
CA GLY A 184 15.39 28.06 -25.49
C GLY A 184 16.41 27.78 -26.60
N ALA A 185 17.54 27.14 -26.26
CA ALA A 185 18.70 26.92 -27.13
C ALA A 185 18.51 25.79 -28.17
N CYS A 186 17.40 25.04 -28.10
CA CYS A 186 17.13 23.90 -28.98
C CYS A 186 15.71 24.00 -29.59
N PRO A 187 15.47 24.95 -30.52
CA PRO A 187 14.17 25.12 -31.17
C PRO A 187 13.77 23.93 -32.05
N GLU A 188 14.76 23.15 -32.48
CA GLU A 188 14.59 21.94 -33.29
C GLU A 188 13.87 20.82 -32.52
N GLY A 189 13.96 20.83 -31.17
CA GLY A 189 13.30 19.83 -30.33
C GLY A 189 11.81 20.10 -30.09
N TRP A 190 11.32 21.31 -30.32
CA TRP A 190 9.94 21.71 -29.96
C TRP A 190 8.82 20.82 -30.51
N PRO A 191 8.91 20.27 -31.74
CA PRO A 191 7.86 19.37 -32.26
C PRO A 191 7.70 18.08 -31.44
N ASP A 192 8.73 17.67 -30.70
CA ASP A 192 8.73 16.47 -29.88
C ASP A 192 8.27 16.74 -28.42
N ALA A 193 7.95 17.99 -28.08
CA ALA A 193 7.48 18.37 -26.76
C ALA A 193 6.00 18.02 -26.56
N ASP A 194 5.67 17.38 -25.44
CA ASP A 194 4.28 17.12 -25.05
C ASP A 194 3.53 18.41 -24.69
N CYS A 195 4.25 19.44 -24.21
CA CYS A 195 3.69 20.75 -23.83
C CYS A 195 4.76 21.84 -23.93
N LEU A 196 4.35 23.07 -24.27
CA LEU A 196 5.18 24.28 -24.29
C LEU A 196 4.57 25.30 -23.31
N LEU A 197 5.41 25.96 -22.50
CA LEU A 197 5.00 26.89 -21.43
C LEU A 197 5.25 28.36 -21.80
#